data_AF-A0A1Y1I2G1-F1
#
_entry.id   AF-A0A1Y1I2G1-F1
#
_cell.length_a   1.000
_cell.length_b   1.000
_cell.length_c   1.000
_cell.angle_alpha   90.00
_cell.angle_beta   90.00
_cell.angle_gamma   90.00
#
_symmetry.space_group_name_H-M   'P 1'
#
loop_
_entity.id
_entity.type
_entity.pdbx_description
1 polymer ?
#
loop_
_entity_poly.entity_id
_entity_poly.type
_entity_poly.pdbx_seq_one_letter_code
_entity_poly.pdbx_strand_id
1 'polypeptide(L)'
;MGTVEAVESEIARVNAAIDALSAEIKEAKEKVDRAEAAGNADAANRWFTELQQLRKDKEQLRKEKEQLRDKEARLESADWSGACSNADLPASCAE
;
A
#
# COMPACT_ATOMS: atom_id res chain seq x y z
N MET A 1 -22.59 0.97 7.30
CA MET A 1 -21.76 0.21 6.34
C MET A 1 -21.14 1.22 5.38
N GLY A 2 -20.26 2.13 5.78
CA GLY A 2 -19.40 2.23 6.95
C GLY A 2 -18.01 2.53 6.40
N THR A 3 -17.57 3.79 6.43
CA THR A 3 -16.38 4.30 5.72
C THR A 3 -15.10 3.48 5.92
N VAL A 4 -15.01 2.70 7.00
CA VAL A 4 -13.93 1.75 7.30
C VAL A 4 -13.87 0.58 6.29
N GLU A 5 -14.99 -0.08 5.97
CA GLU A 5 -15.01 -1.21 5.01
C GLU A 5 -14.51 -0.80 3.61
N ALA A 6 -14.77 0.46 3.23
CA ALA A 6 -14.27 1.04 1.98
C ALA A 6 -12.76 1.28 2.02
N VAL A 7 -12.21 1.70 3.15
CA VAL A 7 -10.76 1.89 3.35
C VAL A 7 -10.04 0.54 3.40
N GLU A 8 -10.59 -0.46 4.11
CA GLU A 8 -10.07 -1.83 4.13
C GLU A 8 -10.01 -2.43 2.72
N SER A 9 -11.07 -2.24 1.94
CA SER A 9 -11.12 -2.68 0.53
C SER A 9 -10.04 -2.00 -0.31
N GLU A 10 -9.77 -0.71 -0.09
CA GLU A 10 -8.70 0.01 -0.78
C GLU A 10 -7.32 -0.49 -0.37
N ILE A 11 -7.09 -0.75 0.92
CA ILE A 11 -5.85 -1.36 1.42
C ILE A 11 -5.61 -2.72 0.76
N ALA A 12 -6.64 -3.54 0.60
CA ALA A 12 -6.54 -4.82 -0.10
C ALA A 12 -6.16 -4.66 -1.58
N ARG A 13 -6.75 -3.68 -2.28
CA ARG A 13 -6.39 -3.36 -3.68
C ARG A 13 -4.94 -2.89 -3.80
N VAL A 14 -4.50 -1.99 -2.92
CA VAL A 14 -3.11 -1.51 -2.91
C VAL A 14 -2.13 -2.64 -2.59
N ASN A 15 -2.47 -3.58 -1.70
CA ASN A 15 -1.65 -4.76 -1.45
C ASN A 15 -1.49 -5.62 -2.71
N ALA A 16 -2.60 -5.91 -3.40
CA ALA A 16 -2.55 -6.69 -4.64
C ALA A 16 -1.68 -6.01 -5.72
N ALA A 17 -1.77 -4.67 -5.83
CA ALA A 17 -0.91 -3.90 -6.74
C ALA A 17 0.57 -3.96 -6.35
N ILE A 18 0.90 -3.89 -5.05
CA ILE A 18 2.27 -4.06 -4.54
C ILE A 18 2.81 -5.46 -4.86
N ASP A 19 1.98 -6.50 -4.73
CA ASP A 19 2.38 -7.88 -5.02
C ASP A 19 2.61 -8.09 -6.52
N ALA A 20 1.74 -7.54 -7.38
CA ALA A 20 1.92 -7.54 -8.83
C ALA A 20 3.24 -6.84 -9.24
N LEU A 21 3.48 -5.62 -8.75
CA LEU A 21 4.73 -4.91 -9.01
C LEU A 21 5.95 -5.66 -8.46
N SER A 22 5.81 -6.40 -7.37
CA SER A 22 6.90 -7.22 -6.84
C SER A 22 7.29 -8.35 -7.79
N ALA A 23 6.30 -8.97 -8.44
CA ALA A 23 6.54 -9.97 -9.48
C ALA A 23 7.20 -9.33 -10.72
N GLU A 24 6.71 -8.17 -11.17
CA GLU A 24 7.28 -7.46 -12.31
C GLU A 24 8.72 -7.00 -12.06
N ILE A 25 9.04 -6.51 -10.86
CA ILE A 25 10.42 -6.16 -10.47
C ILE A 25 11.33 -7.38 -10.54
N LYS A 26 10.84 -8.55 -10.11
CA LYS A 26 11.61 -9.80 -10.17
C LYS A 26 11.91 -10.18 -11.62
N GLU A 27 10.90 -10.17 -12.49
CA GLU A 27 11.09 -10.46 -13.91
C GLU A 27 12.01 -9.45 -14.60
N ALA A 28 11.84 -8.15 -14.32
CA ALA A 28 12.69 -7.10 -14.87
C ALA A 28 14.14 -7.29 -14.45
N LYS A 29 14.39 -7.71 -13.20
CA LYS A 29 15.73 -8.03 -12.70
C LYS A 29 16.34 -9.20 -13.48
N GLU A 30 15.59 -10.27 -13.69
CA GLU A 30 16.04 -11.42 -14.48
C GLU A 30 16.30 -11.06 -15.96
N LYS A 31 15.61 -10.05 -16.51
CA LYS A 31 15.89 -9.52 -17.85
C LYS A 31 17.17 -8.70 -17.89
N VAL A 32 17.43 -7.87 -16.87
CA VAL A 32 18.71 -7.15 -16.71
C VAL A 32 19.85 -8.15 -16.61
N ASP A 33 19.78 -9.11 -15.68
CA ASP A 33 20.84 -10.08 -15.43
C ASP A 33 21.16 -10.89 -16.71
N ARG A 34 20.13 -11.27 -17.49
CA ARG A 34 20.32 -11.95 -18.78
C ARG A 34 20.95 -11.05 -19.85
N ALA A 35 20.55 -9.79 -19.93
CA ALA A 35 21.12 -8.84 -20.88
C ALA A 35 22.60 -8.54 -20.56
N GLU A 36 22.94 -8.40 -19.28
CA GLU A 36 24.32 -8.24 -18.83
C GLU A 36 25.16 -9.48 -19.13
N ALA A 37 24.63 -10.69 -18.84
CA ALA A 37 25.31 -11.94 -19.16
C ALA A 37 25.54 -12.14 -20.67
N ALA A 38 24.65 -11.60 -21.51
CA ALA A 38 24.79 -11.60 -22.97
C ALA A 38 25.70 -10.47 -23.50
N GLY A 39 26.23 -9.60 -22.64
CA GLY A 39 27.05 -8.45 -23.03
C GLY A 39 26.28 -7.35 -23.76
N ASN A 40 24.94 -7.33 -23.65
CA ASN A 40 24.09 -6.33 -24.31
C ASN A 40 23.80 -5.17 -23.36
N ALA A 41 24.72 -4.20 -23.32
CA ALA A 41 24.66 -3.04 -22.43
C ALA A 41 23.43 -2.15 -22.69
N ASP A 42 23.01 -1.96 -23.95
CA ASP A 42 21.83 -1.16 -24.30
C ASP A 42 20.54 -1.80 -23.76
N ALA A 43 20.39 -3.12 -23.93
CA ALA A 43 19.26 -3.85 -23.39
C ALA A 43 19.27 -3.84 -21.86
N ALA A 44 20.42 -4.07 -21.23
CA ALA A 44 20.56 -4.02 -19.78
C ALA A 44 20.16 -2.64 -19.22
N ASN A 45 20.63 -1.56 -19.84
CA ASN A 45 20.32 -0.20 -19.41
C ASN A 45 18.83 0.15 -19.56
N ARG A 46 18.20 -0.32 -20.65
CA ARG A 46 16.75 -0.17 -20.85
C ARG A 46 15.96 -0.87 -19.73
N TRP A 47 16.23 -2.15 -19.49
CA TRP A 47 15.55 -2.92 -18.45
C TRP A 47 15.85 -2.38 -17.04
N PHE A 48 17.05 -1.85 -16.82
CA PHE A 48 17.42 -1.23 -15.55
C PHE A 48 16.60 0.04 -15.27
N THR A 49 16.37 0.86 -16.30
CA THR A 49 15.52 2.06 -16.19
C THR A 49 14.08 1.68 -15.85
N GLU A 50 13.52 0.68 -16.53
CA GLU A 50 12.18 0.15 -16.23
C GLU A 50 12.11 -0.41 -14.79
N LEU A 51 13.12 -1.14 -14.34
CA LEU A 51 13.21 -1.67 -12.98
C LEU A 51 13.29 -0.57 -11.91
N GLN A 52 13.99 0.53 -12.19
CA GLN A 52 14.03 1.69 -11.28
C GLN A 52 12.66 2.37 -11.18
N GLN A 53 11.93 2.46 -12.30
CA GLN A 53 10.57 3.01 -12.30
C GLN A 53 9.62 2.15 -11.46
N LEU A 54 9.62 0.83 -11.67
CA LEU A 54 8.78 -0.10 -10.90
C LEU A 54 9.07 -0.03 -9.39
N ARG A 55 10.33 0.16 -9.00
CA ARG A 55 10.70 0.34 -7.59
C ARG A 55 10.14 1.63 -6.99
N LYS A 56 10.16 2.74 -7.75
CA LYS A 56 9.57 4.02 -7.31
C LYS A 56 8.05 3.89 -7.16
N ASP A 57 7.38 3.26 -8.13
CA ASP A 57 5.93 3.08 -8.11
C ASP A 57 5.52 2.20 -6.91
N LYS A 58 6.28 1.13 -6.63
CA LYS A 58 6.07 0.30 -5.44
C LYS A 58 6.28 1.06 -4.13
N GLU A 59 7.26 1.95 -4.06
CA GLU A 59 7.48 2.80 -2.88
C GLU A 59 6.32 3.78 -2.68
N GLN A 60 5.81 4.36 -3.76
CA GLN A 60 4.66 5.24 -3.72
C GLN A 60 3.41 4.53 -3.20
N LEU A 61 3.11 3.32 -3.68
CA LEU A 61 2.00 2.52 -3.17
C LEU A 61 2.15 2.15 -1.69
N ARG A 62 3.38 1.95 -1.20
CA ARG A 62 3.61 1.74 0.24
C ARG A 62 3.26 2.97 1.07
N LYS A 63 3.60 4.17 0.58
CA LYS A 63 3.22 5.44 1.24
C LYS A 63 1.71 5.64 1.21
N GLU A 64 1.06 5.33 0.09
CA GLU A 64 -0.39 5.41 -0.03
C GLU A 64 -1.10 4.44 0.92
N LYS A 65 -0.61 3.20 1.03
CA LYS A 65 -1.10 2.22 2.00
C LYS A 65 -0.98 2.72 3.45
N GLU A 66 0.12 3.36 3.80
CA GLU A 66 0.32 3.93 5.14
C GLU A 66 -0.67 5.06 5.42
N GLN A 67 -0.93 5.92 4.44
CA GLN A 67 -1.97 6.95 4.57
C GLN A 67 -3.38 6.37 4.72
N LEU A 68 -3.68 5.28 4.03
CA LEU A 68 -4.96 4.58 4.19
C LEU A 68 -5.10 3.97 5.59
N ARG A 69 -4.03 3.37 6.12
CA ARG A 69 -3.96 2.88 7.51
C ARG A 69 -4.17 3.98 8.55
N ASP A 70 -3.57 5.16 8.35
CA ASP A 70 -3.79 6.31 9.24
C ASP A 70 -5.25 6.79 9.18
N LYS A 71 -5.83 6.86 7.98
CA LYS A 71 -7.25 7.20 7.80
C LYS A 71 -8.18 6.19 8.46
N GLU A 72 -7.89 4.90 8.34
CA GLU A 72 -8.61 3.81 8.99
C GLU A 72 -8.63 4.00 10.52
N ALA A 73 -7.46 4.17 11.15
CA ALA A 73 -7.36 4.40 12.59
C ALA A 73 -8.08 5.68 13.07
N ARG A 74 -8.08 6.74 12.24
CA ARG A 74 -8.81 7.98 12.52
C ARG A 74 -10.33 7.80 12.42
N LEU A 75 -10.80 6.97 11.49
CA LEU A 75 -12.22 6.63 11.37
C LEU A 75 -12.66 5.74 12.54
N GLU A 76 -11.86 4.73 12.90
CA GLU A 76 -12.15 3.87 14.06
C GLU A 76 -12.21 4.65 15.38
N SER A 77 -11.29 5.61 15.59
CA SER A 77 -11.30 6.46 16.79
C SER A 77 -12.44 7.48 16.81
N ALA A 78 -12.89 7.96 15.65
CA ALA A 78 -14.05 8.85 15.52
C ALA A 78 -15.36 8.10 15.78
N ASP A 79 -15.51 6.86 15.29
CA ASP A 79 -16.66 6.01 15.57
C ASP A 79 -16.76 5.68 17.07
N TRP A 80 -15.63 5.45 17.75
CA TRP A 80 -15.58 5.29 19.20
C TRP A 80 -15.99 6.57 19.96
N SER A 81 -15.59 7.75 19.49
CA SER A 81 -15.91 9.05 20.12
C SER A 81 -17.36 9.49 19.90
N GLY A 82 -17.97 9.09 18.78
CA GLY A 82 -19.39 9.29 18.49
C GLY A 82 -20.30 8.46 19.39
N ALA A 83 -19.87 7.27 19.80
CA ALA A 83 -20.57 6.45 20.78
C ALA A 83 -20.55 7.07 22.19
N CYS A 84 -19.49 7.80 22.56
CA CYS A 84 -19.39 8.47 23.86
C CYS A 84 -20.18 9.79 23.97
N SER A 85 -20.62 10.39 22.86
CA SER A 85 -21.24 11.73 22.88
C SER A 85 -22.78 11.73 22.87
N ASN A 86 -23.41 10.59 22.53
CA ASN A 86 -24.88 10.47 22.45
C ASN A 86 -25.51 9.75 23.66
N ALA A 87 -24.74 9.46 24.71
CA ALA A 87 -25.30 8.94 25.96
C ALA A 87 -25.81 10.09 26.83
N ASP A 88 -27.07 10.47 26.61
CA ASP A 88 -27.90 11.18 27.60
C ASP A 88 -28.18 10.21 28.78
N LEU A 89 -27.14 9.97 29.60
CA LEU A 89 -27.04 9.46 30.99
C LEU A 89 -27.73 8.11 31.39
N PRO A 90 -27.37 7.47 32.55
CA PRO A 90 -26.33 7.81 33.52
C PRO A 90 -25.34 6.65 33.85
N ALA A 91 -24.20 7.04 34.41
CA ALA A 91 -23.36 6.26 35.34
C ALA A 91 -22.92 4.85 34.91
N SER A 92 -21.72 4.75 34.33
CA SER A 92 -20.64 3.83 34.78
C SER A 92 -19.55 3.79 33.71
N CYS A 93 -18.58 4.69 33.81
CA CYS A 93 -17.22 4.38 33.37
C CYS A 93 -16.43 4.01 34.63
N ALA A 94 -16.59 2.75 35.05
CA ALA A 94 -15.68 2.01 35.93
C ALA A 94 -15.23 0.80 35.09
N GLU A 95 -13.96 0.43 34.99
CA GLU A 95 -12.78 0.63 35.85
C GLU A 95 -11.54 0.99 35.03
#